data_AF-A0A2A2DKV8-F1
#
_entry.id   AF-A0A2A2DKV8-F1
#
_cell.length_a   1.000
_cell.length_b   1.000
_cell.length_c   1.000
_cell.angle_alpha   90.00
_cell.angle_beta   90.00
_cell.angle_gamma   90.00
#
_symmetry.space_group_name_H-M   'P 1'
#
loop_
_entity.id
_entity.type
_entity.pdbx_description
1 polymer ?
#
loop_
_entity_poly.entity_id
_entity_poly.type
_entity_poly.pdbx_seq_one_letter_code
_entity_poly.pdbx_strand_id
1 'polypeptide(L)'
;MKLEDLQIGHVYFMTDYYDEELLIPKIGTYVYLGQDLLGSDGSLYFQSAQEYFEKGIWGSGKDAYEYGVVCMKQDILEDVYDYTELQHQLELMKKGGARYYE
;
A
#
# COMPACT_ATOMS: atom_id res chain seq x y z
N MET A 1 8.58 -5.57 -2.60
CA MET A 1 8.65 -4.36 -3.46
C MET A 1 9.87 -3.53 -3.05
N LYS A 2 10.40 -2.66 -3.91
CA LYS A 2 11.44 -1.68 -3.51
C LYS A 2 10.87 -0.26 -3.45
N LEU A 3 11.55 0.61 -2.72
CA LEU A 3 11.18 2.03 -2.62
C LEU A 3 11.07 2.71 -3.99
N GLU A 4 11.97 2.38 -4.91
CA GLU A 4 12.01 2.91 -6.28
C GLU A 4 10.80 2.50 -7.14
N ASP A 5 10.05 1.47 -6.72
CA ASP A 5 8.84 1.01 -7.40
C ASP A 5 7.58 1.78 -6.94
N LEU A 6 7.69 2.59 -5.88
CA LEU A 6 6.57 3.37 -5.36
C LEU A 6 6.35 4.65 -6.19
N GLN A 7 5.12 4.84 -6.65
CA GLN A 7 4.69 5.99 -7.41
C GLN A 7 3.62 6.76 -6.64
N ILE A 8 3.82 8.07 -6.48
CA ILE A 8 2.86 8.94 -5.78
C ILE A 8 1.50 8.87 -6.49
N GLY A 9 0.45 8.68 -5.70
CA GLY A 9 -0.93 8.56 -6.19
C GLY A 9 -1.31 7.16 -6.69
N HIS A 10 -0.39 6.18 -6.69
CA HIS A 10 -0.71 4.80 -7.02
C HIS A 10 -1.28 4.02 -5.84
N VAL A 11 -2.10 3.02 -6.17
CA VAL A 11 -2.77 2.14 -5.21
C VAL A 11 -1.93 0.89 -4.97
N TYR A 12 -1.76 0.57 -3.70
CA TYR A 12 -1.01 -0.56 -3.19
C TYR A 12 -1.86 -1.36 -2.20
N PHE A 13 -1.66 -2.67 -2.16
CA PHE A 13 -2.24 -3.53 -1.13
C PHE A 13 -1.17 -3.86 -0.10
N MET A 14 -1.56 -3.76 1.16
CA MET A 14 -0.70 -4.09 2.28
C MET A 14 -1.35 -5.25 3.03
N THR A 15 -0.58 -6.29 3.27
CA THR A 15 -1.00 -7.43 4.09
C THR A 15 -0.52 -7.25 5.52
N ASP A 16 -1.43 -7.40 6.46
CA ASP A 16 -1.14 -7.41 7.90
C ASP A 16 -2.04 -8.45 8.57
N TYR A 17 -2.00 -8.57 9.89
CA TYR A 17 -2.81 -9.52 10.66
C TYR A 17 -3.56 -8.80 11.78
N TYR A 18 -4.79 -9.25 12.06
CA TYR A 18 -5.56 -8.70 13.18
C TYR A 18 -5.09 -9.22 14.55
N ASP A 19 -4.29 -10.28 14.55
CA ASP A 19 -3.82 -11.00 15.72
C ASP A 19 -2.31 -11.20 15.68
N GLU A 20 -1.70 -11.27 16.87
CA GLU A 20 -0.25 -11.48 17.03
C GLU A 20 0.20 -12.89 16.61
N GLU A 21 -0.73 -13.86 16.52
CA GLU A 21 -0.46 -15.23 16.10
C GLU A 21 -0.45 -15.40 14.57
N LEU A 22 -0.68 -14.30 13.82
CA LEU A 22 -0.68 -14.26 12.35
C LEU A 22 -1.73 -15.19 11.71
N LEU A 23 -2.86 -15.41 12.38
CA LEU A 23 -3.90 -16.34 11.94
C LEU A 23 -4.98 -15.71 11.07
N ILE A 24 -5.23 -14.41 11.25
CA ILE A 24 -6.32 -13.68 10.61
C ILE A 24 -5.72 -12.58 9.72
N PRO A 25 -5.43 -12.88 8.44
CA PRO A 25 -4.86 -11.90 7.54
C PRO A 25 -5.87 -10.79 7.24
N LYS A 26 -5.34 -9.59 7.08
CA LYS A 26 -6.02 -8.36 6.71
C LYS A 26 -5.33 -7.78 5.49
N ILE A 27 -6.11 -7.42 4.47
CA ILE A 27 -5.60 -6.68 3.32
C ILE A 27 -6.16 -5.27 3.40
N GLY A 28 -5.28 -4.28 3.50
CA GLY A 28 -5.62 -2.87 3.39
C GLY A 28 -5.24 -2.32 2.02
N THR A 29 -6.06 -1.42 1.50
CA THR A 29 -5.82 -0.74 0.22
C THR A 29 -5.42 0.70 0.50
N TYR A 30 -4.25 1.10 0.00
CA TYR A 30 -3.63 2.37 0.32
C TYR A 30 -3.12 3.09 -0.93
N VAL A 31 -3.09 4.41 -0.88
CA VAL A 31 -2.51 5.28 -1.91
C VAL A 31 -1.20 5.85 -1.39
N TYR A 32 -0.10 5.69 -2.13
CA TYR A 32 1.18 6.25 -1.72
C TYR A 32 1.20 7.78 -1.87
N LEU A 33 1.55 8.48 -0.80
CA LEU A 33 1.61 9.95 -0.77
C LEU A 33 3.03 10.49 -0.98
N GLY A 34 4.05 9.70 -0.66
CA GLY A 34 5.45 10.11 -0.75
C GLY A 34 6.25 9.79 0.51
N GLN A 35 7.50 10.24 0.52
CA GLN A 35 8.44 10.09 1.62
C GLN A 35 8.63 11.42 2.35
N ASP A 36 8.95 11.35 3.65
CA ASP A 36 9.41 12.49 4.44
C ASP A 36 8.43 13.68 4.51
N LEU A 37 7.12 13.40 4.51
CA LEU A 37 6.08 14.44 4.50
C LEU A 37 5.96 15.22 5.81
N LEU A 38 6.34 14.62 6.95
CA LEU A 38 6.29 15.26 8.28
C LEU A 38 7.66 15.35 8.97
N GLY A 39 8.73 14.85 8.34
CA GLY A 39 10.09 14.81 8.89
C GLY A 39 11.06 14.18 7.90
N SER A 40 12.37 14.28 8.15
CA SER A 40 13.41 13.73 7.26
C SER A 40 14.05 12.49 7.89
N ASP A 41 13.27 11.43 8.07
CA ASP A 41 13.69 10.18 8.72
C ASP A 41 13.57 8.94 7.82
N GLY A 42 13.21 9.16 6.55
CA GLY A 42 13.02 8.13 5.55
C GLY A 42 11.62 7.51 5.58
N SER A 43 10.69 8.02 6.38
CA SER A 43 9.34 7.47 6.53
C SER A 43 8.50 7.60 5.27
N LEU A 44 7.74 6.56 4.99
CA LEU A 44 6.82 6.46 3.87
C LEU A 44 5.41 6.76 4.35
N TYR A 45 4.68 7.56 3.58
CA TYR A 45 3.33 7.98 3.90
C TYR A 45 2.34 7.41 2.91
N PHE A 46 1.29 6.83 3.45
CA PHE A 46 0.20 6.26 2.68
C PHE A 46 -1.12 6.77 3.23
N GLN A 47 -2.11 6.88 2.35
CA GLN A 47 -3.48 7.22 2.73
C GLN A 47 -4.37 6.01 2.49
N SER A 48 -5.32 5.74 3.37
CA SER A 48 -6.37 4.74 3.07
C SER A 48 -7.04 5.11 1.74
N ALA A 49 -7.21 4.14 0.84
CA ALA A 49 -7.82 4.39 -0.46
C ALA A 49 -9.27 4.91 -0.31
N GLN A 50 -10.01 4.41 0.69
CA GLN A 50 -11.34 4.90 0.99
C GLN A 50 -11.31 6.41 1.27
N GLU A 51 -10.46 6.85 2.19
CA GLU A 51 -10.37 8.26 2.57
C GLU A 51 -9.79 9.13 1.45
N TYR A 52 -8.85 8.59 0.66
CA TYR A 52 -8.33 9.27 -0.52
C TYR A 52 -9.42 9.57 -1.55
N PHE A 53 -10.34 8.64 -1.80
CA PHE A 53 -11.43 8.84 -2.76
C PHE A 53 -12.62 9.61 -2.18
N GLU A 54 -12.89 9.51 -0.88
CA GLU A 54 -14.00 10.23 -0.23
C GLU A 54 -13.64 11.69 0.10
N LYS A 55 -12.44 11.93 0.64
CA LYS A 55 -11.99 13.25 1.15
C LYS A 55 -10.92 13.91 0.28
N GLY A 56 -10.38 13.19 -0.70
CA GLY A 56 -9.28 13.65 -1.54
C GLY A 56 -7.90 13.46 -0.89
N ILE A 57 -6.88 13.93 -1.60
CA ILE A 57 -5.49 13.84 -1.13
C ILE A 57 -5.30 14.61 0.18
N TRP A 58 -4.63 13.95 1.13
CA TRP A 58 -4.16 14.59 2.34
C TRP A 58 -3.12 15.67 2.01
N GLY A 59 -3.08 16.72 2.83
CA GLY A 59 -2.11 17.81 2.68
C GLY A 59 -1.73 18.38 4.05
N SER A 60 -0.55 18.99 4.10
CA SER A 60 -0.02 19.59 5.33
C SER A 60 -1.02 20.58 5.95
N GLY A 61 -1.37 20.36 7.22
CA GLY A 61 -2.35 21.17 7.96
C GLY A 61 -3.75 20.53 8.08
N LYS A 62 -3.99 19.40 7.41
CA LYS A 62 -5.15 18.53 7.67
C LYS A 62 -4.81 17.49 8.72
N ASP A 63 -5.79 17.08 9.51
CA ASP A 63 -5.62 16.00 10.48
C ASP A 63 -5.29 14.68 9.75
N ALA A 64 -4.14 14.09 10.08
CA ALA A 64 -3.66 12.88 9.41
C ALA A 64 -4.54 11.67 9.74
N TYR A 65 -5.08 11.59 10.96
CA TYR A 65 -5.92 10.49 11.40
C TYR A 65 -7.28 10.52 10.71
N GLU A 66 -7.91 11.70 10.60
CA GLU A 66 -9.18 11.86 9.88
C GLU A 66 -9.08 11.54 8.40
N TYR A 67 -7.90 11.71 7.79
CA TYR A 67 -7.66 11.38 6.38
C TYR A 67 -7.14 9.94 6.20
N GLY A 68 -7.05 9.14 7.27
CA GLY A 68 -6.57 7.77 7.22
C GLY A 68 -5.12 7.67 6.74
N VAL A 69 -4.29 8.65 7.09
CA VAL A 69 -2.86 8.65 6.77
C VAL A 69 -2.12 7.78 7.77
N VAL A 70 -1.31 6.89 7.23
CA VAL A 70 -0.42 6.02 7.98
C VAL A 70 1.03 6.32 7.61
N CYS A 71 1.90 6.29 8.63
CA CYS A 71 3.33 6.45 8.50
C CYS A 71 3.98 5.09 8.69
N MET A 72 4.83 4.69 7.75
CA MET A 72 5.47 3.37 7.73
C MET A 72 6.95 3.49 7.46
N LYS A 73 7.71 2.53 8.00
CA LYS A 73 9.12 2.35 7.68
C LYS A 73 9.27 1.59 6.37
N GLN A 74 10.46 1.63 5.78
CA GLN A 74 10.72 1.00 4.49
C GLN A 74 10.71 -0.54 4.53
N ASP A 75 10.87 -1.15 5.70
CA ASP A 75 10.81 -2.59 5.91
C ASP A 75 9.43 -3.18 5.59
N ILE A 76 8.35 -2.39 5.72
CA ILE A 76 6.99 -2.82 5.36
C ILE A 76 6.86 -3.23 3.89
N LEU A 77 7.75 -2.77 3.00
CA LEU A 77 7.66 -3.01 1.55
C LEU A 77 7.84 -4.48 1.13
N GLU A 78 8.25 -5.34 2.05
CA GLU A 78 8.21 -6.79 1.89
C GLU A 78 6.76 -7.30 1.72
N ASP A 79 5.81 -6.69 2.42
CA ASP A 79 4.39 -7.07 2.48
C ASP A 79 3.47 -6.13 1.67
N VAL A 80 4.06 -5.32 0.78
CA VAL A 80 3.33 -4.43 -0.12
C VAL A 80 3.29 -5.00 -1.54
N TYR A 81 2.11 -4.96 -2.15
CA TYR A 81 1.84 -5.48 -3.50
C TYR A 81 1.27 -4.38 -4.40
N ASP A 82 1.79 -4.28 -5.62
CA ASP A 82 1.29 -3.35 -6.65
C ASP A 82 0.04 -3.93 -7.30
N TYR A 83 -1.04 -3.13 -7.36
CA TYR A 83 -2.27 -3.51 -8.05
C TYR A 83 -2.05 -3.87 -9.53
N THR A 84 -1.19 -3.14 -10.23
CA THR A 84 -0.95 -3.32 -11.67
C THR A 84 -0.33 -4.69 -11.94
N GLU A 85 0.64 -5.08 -11.12
CA GLU A 85 1.28 -6.39 -11.22
C GLU A 85 0.29 -7.51 -10.86
N LEU A 86 -0.51 -7.34 -9.81
CA LEU A 86 -1.57 -8.29 -9.43
C LEU A 86 -2.61 -8.45 -10.54
N GLN A 87 -3.07 -7.35 -11.16
CA GLN A 87 -4.02 -7.39 -12.25
C GLN A 87 -3.44 -8.15 -13.45
N HIS A 88 -2.19 -7.86 -13.81
CA HIS A 88 -1.51 -8.55 -14.91
C HIS A 88 -1.42 -10.06 -14.64
N GLN A 89 -1.02 -10.47 -13.44
CA GLN A 89 -0.97 -11.88 -13.05
C GLN A 89 -2.34 -12.55 -13.09
N LEU A 90 -3.40 -11.89 -12.60
CA LEU A 90 -4.78 -12.40 -12.68
C LEU A 90 -5.24 -12.58 -14.13
N GLU A 91 -4.88 -11.67 -15.02
CA GLU A 91 -5.17 -11.79 -16.45
C GLU A 91 -4.42 -12.95 -17.10
N LEU A 92 -3.14 -13.17 -16.74
CA LEU A 92 -2.37 -14.33 -17.18
C LEU A 92 -2.98 -15.65 -16.69
N MET A 93 -3.39 -15.71 -15.43
CA MET A 93 -4.09 -16.89 -14.87
C MET A 93 -5.40 -17.17 -15.61
N LYS A 94 -6.22 -16.13 -15.86
CA LYS A 94 -7.48 -16.25 -16.61
C LYS A 94 -7.28 -16.67 -18.06
N LYS A 95 -6.16 -16.30 -18.69
CA LYS A 95 -5.81 -16.64 -20.08
C LYS A 95 -5.23 -18.06 -20.26
N GLY A 96 -5.05 -18.83 -19.18
CA GLY A 96 -4.84 -20.28 -19.25
C GLY A 96 -3.45 -20.79 -18.86
N GLY A 97 -2.93 -20.45 -17.68
CA GLY A 97 -1.66 -21.04 -17.24
C GLY A 97 -1.35 -20.88 -15.77
N ALA A 98 -1.86 -21.79 -14.93
CA ALA A 98 -1.13 -22.17 -13.72
C ALA A 98 0.12 -22.95 -14.17
N ARG A 99 1.21 -22.25 -14.48
CA ARG A 99 2.55 -22.83 -14.46
C ARG A 99 3.20 -22.35 -13.17
N TYR A 100 3.08 -23.16 -12.14
CA TYR A 100 3.92 -23.05 -10.95
C TYR A 100 5.37 -23.13 -11.42
N TYR A 101 6.16 -22.10 -11.15
CA TYR A 101 7.61 -22.21 -11.24
C TYR A 101 8.07 -23.01 -10.02
N GLU A 102 8.80 -24.10 -10.27
CA GLU A 102 9.46 -24.96 -9.27
C GLU A 102 10.52 -24.21 -8.46
#